data_AF-A0A914DHX2-F1
#
_entry.id   AF-A0A914DHX2-F1
#
_cell.length_a   1.000
_cell.length_b   1.000
_cell.length_c   1.000
_cell.angle_alpha   90.00
_cell.angle_beta   90.00
_cell.angle_gamma   90.00
#
_symmetry.space_group_name_H-M   'P 1'
#
loop_
_entity.id
_entity.type
_entity.pdbx_description
1 polymer ?
#
loop_
_entity_poly.entity_id
_entity_poly.type
_entity_poly.pdbx_seq_one_letter_code
_entity_poly.pdbx_strand_id
1 'polypeptide(L)'
;MVHGDQPLTKEGNPAAPLMEVYLQWIVDAWDQLPKDLIIKSFKNCALTIALDGSEDDQIYCFKPDGPIPSGRALLQQARADEQSNELRALLENVDLAEDENNGYESDVSVDFQFA
;
A
#
# COMPACT_ATOMS: atom_id res chain seq x y z
N MET A 1 1.01 -3.64 26.13
CA MET A 1 1.76 -2.39 26.37
C MET A 1 2.82 -2.66 27.42
N VAL A 2 4.09 -2.69 27.03
CA VAL A 2 5.21 -2.74 27.98
C VAL A 2 5.41 -1.31 28.48
N HIS A 3 5.07 -1.04 29.73
CA HIS A 3 5.40 0.22 30.39
C HIS A 3 6.88 0.13 30.83
N GLY A 4 7.78 0.57 29.96
CA GLY A 4 9.20 0.81 30.28
C GLY A 4 9.52 2.30 30.17
N ASP A 5 10.55 2.74 30.89
CA ASP A 5 11.05 4.11 30.88
C ASP A 5 11.21 4.62 29.45
N GLN A 6 10.28 5.49 29.01
CA GLN A 6 10.31 6.03 27.67
C GLN A 6 11.47 7.04 27.57
N PRO A 7 12.43 6.84 26.67
CA PRO A 7 13.56 7.76 26.53
C PRO A 7 13.04 9.16 26.21
N LEU A 8 13.69 10.20 26.72
CA LEU A 8 13.36 11.59 26.43
C LEU A 8 14.29 12.15 25.36
N THR A 9 13.78 13.07 24.54
CA THR A 9 14.58 13.88 23.63
C THR A 9 15.45 14.86 24.43
N LYS A 10 16.41 15.51 23.76
CA LYS A 10 17.24 16.55 24.38
C LYS A 10 16.41 17.72 24.97
N GLU A 11 15.18 17.90 24.48
CA GLU A 11 14.23 18.93 24.93
C GLU A 11 13.30 18.44 26.05
N GLY A 12 13.43 17.18 26.49
CA GLY A 12 12.61 16.60 27.56
C GLY A 12 11.25 16.03 27.10
N ASN A 13 10.98 15.99 25.79
CA ASN A 13 9.78 15.36 25.24
C ASN A 13 9.97 13.83 25.14
N PRO A 14 8.91 13.00 25.20
CA PRO A 14 9.04 11.57 24.92
C PRO A 14 9.65 11.34 23.54
N ALA A 15 10.79 10.64 23.50
CA ALA A 15 11.43 10.26 22.26
C ALA A 15 10.61 9.15 21.58
N ALA A 16 10.70 9.13 20.25
CA ALA A 16 10.17 8.03 19.48
C ALA A 16 10.91 6.73 19.87
N PRO A 17 10.21 5.59 19.89
CA PRO A 17 10.87 4.29 20.02
C PRO A 17 11.93 4.12 18.93
N LEU A 18 12.96 3.32 19.22
CA LEU A 18 13.92 2.90 18.20
C LEU A 18 13.17 2.21 17.04
N MET A 19 13.75 2.30 15.84
CA MET A 19 13.13 1.76 14.62
C MET A 19 12.80 0.28 14.76
N GLU A 20 13.75 -0.51 15.26
CA GLU A 20 13.58 -1.94 15.53
C GLU A 20 12.37 -2.23 16.42
N VAL A 21 12.10 -1.36 17.41
CA VAL A 21 11.01 -1.55 18.38
C VAL A 21 9.65 -1.37 17.72
N TYR A 22 9.43 -0.27 16.99
CA TYR A 22 8.12 -0.06 16.37
C TYR A 22 7.92 -0.94 15.13
N LEU A 23 8.97 -1.31 14.39
CA LEU A 23 8.87 -2.28 13.31
C LEU A 23 8.44 -3.64 13.83
N GLN A 24 8.98 -4.09 14.97
CA GLN A 24 8.54 -5.32 15.60
C GLN A 24 7.04 -5.25 15.99
N TRP A 25 6.56 -4.11 16.48
CA TRP A 25 5.12 -3.94 16.77
C TRP A 25 4.26 -4.09 15.52
N ILE A 26 4.73 -3.61 14.38
CA ILE A 26 4.02 -3.76 13.10
C ILE A 26 3.98 -5.24 12.72
N VAL A 27 5.12 -5.93 12.74
CA VAL A 27 5.21 -7.38 12.44
C VAL A 27 4.28 -8.18 13.36
N ASP A 28 4.39 -7.99 14.67
CA ASP A 28 3.58 -8.69 15.67
C ASP A 28 2.08 -8.43 15.47
N ALA A 29 1.69 -7.21 15.08
CA ALA A 29 0.31 -6.87 14.81
C ALA A 29 -0.23 -7.56 13.56
N TRP A 30 0.55 -7.65 12.50
CA TRP A 30 0.16 -8.36 11.27
C TRP A 30 0.07 -9.87 11.50
N ASP A 31 0.98 -10.47 12.26
CA ASP A 31 0.99 -11.91 12.57
C ASP A 31 -0.25 -12.36 13.36
N GLN A 32 -0.87 -11.44 14.11
CA GLN A 32 -2.12 -11.70 14.84
C GLN A 32 -3.37 -11.71 13.96
N LEU A 33 -3.28 -11.23 12.71
CA LEU A 33 -4.42 -11.14 11.80
C LEU A 33 -4.48 -12.34 10.86
N PRO A 34 -5.67 -12.95 10.65
CA PRO A 34 -5.83 -13.98 9.63
C PRO A 34 -5.50 -13.43 8.24
N LYS A 35 -4.73 -14.19 7.46
CA LYS A 35 -4.35 -13.82 6.09
C LYS A 35 -5.56 -13.43 5.21
N ASP A 36 -6.67 -14.15 5.35
CA ASP A 36 -7.90 -13.86 4.60
C ASP A 36 -8.51 -12.50 4.94
N LEU A 37 -8.37 -12.04 6.18
CA LEU A 37 -8.84 -10.72 6.60
C LEU A 37 -8.00 -9.62 5.95
N ILE A 38 -6.69 -9.81 5.88
CA ILE A 38 -5.76 -8.91 5.22
C ILE A 38 -6.08 -8.82 3.72
N ILE A 39 -6.22 -9.96 3.05
CA ILE A 39 -6.55 -9.98 1.61
C ILE A 39 -7.87 -9.25 1.36
N LYS A 40 -8.91 -9.51 2.17
CA LYS A 40 -10.20 -8.83 2.04
C LYS A 40 -10.11 -7.32 2.28
N SER A 41 -9.30 -6.86 3.22
CA SER A 41 -9.16 -5.42 3.48
C SER A 41 -8.51 -4.70 2.30
N PHE A 42 -7.50 -5.30 1.68
CA PHE A 42 -6.84 -4.72 0.50
C PHE A 42 -7.81 -4.62 -0.68
N LYS A 43 -8.67 -5.64 -0.90
CA LYS A 43 -9.70 -5.58 -1.94
C LYS A 43 -10.80 -4.56 -1.61
N ASN A 44 -11.26 -4.50 -0.36
CA ASN A 44 -12.22 -3.49 0.09
C ASN A 44 -11.70 -2.05 -0.15
N CYS A 45 -10.39 -1.84 -0.02
CA CYS A 45 -9.71 -0.56 -0.26
C CYS A 45 -9.27 -0.36 -1.73
N ALA A 46 -9.67 -1.23 -2.65
CA ALA A 46 -9.30 -1.18 -4.07
C ALA A 46 -7.79 -1.28 -4.39
N LEU A 47 -6.97 -1.81 -3.47
CA LEU A 47 -5.51 -1.90 -3.65
C LEU A 47 -5.07 -3.10 -4.51
N THR A 48 -5.79 -4.21 -4.42
CA THR A 48 -5.45 -5.49 -5.10
C THR A 48 -6.61 -6.02 -5.93
N ILE A 49 -7.44 -5.11 -6.45
CA ILE A 49 -8.61 -5.45 -7.26
C ILE A 49 -8.19 -5.78 -8.69
N ALA A 50 -8.81 -6.82 -9.27
CA ALA A 50 -8.64 -7.17 -10.67
C ALA A 50 -8.99 -6.01 -11.62
N LEU A 51 -8.11 -5.78 -12.60
CA LEU A 51 -8.23 -4.66 -13.54
C LEU A 51 -9.36 -4.84 -14.57
N ASP A 52 -9.81 -6.08 -14.77
CA ASP A 52 -10.95 -6.42 -15.62
C ASP A 52 -12.31 -6.05 -14.99
N GLY A 53 -12.30 -5.60 -13.73
CA GLY A 53 -13.49 -5.21 -12.98
C GLY A 53 -14.32 -6.36 -12.43
N SER A 54 -13.83 -7.60 -12.54
CA SER A 54 -14.49 -8.80 -12.00
C SER A 54 -14.67 -8.75 -10.48
N GLU A 55 -13.86 -7.94 -9.79
CA GLU A 55 -13.86 -7.82 -8.32
C GLU A 55 -14.34 -6.45 -7.81
N ASP A 56 -14.82 -5.56 -8.68
CA ASP A 56 -15.21 -4.19 -8.27
C ASP A 56 -16.34 -4.16 -7.22
N ASP A 57 -17.16 -5.22 -7.14
CA ASP A 57 -18.20 -5.40 -6.12
C ASP A 57 -17.62 -5.57 -4.70
N GLN A 58 -16.36 -5.94 -4.60
CA GLN A 58 -15.67 -6.11 -3.32
C GLN A 58 -15.24 -4.77 -2.74
N ILE A 59 -15.14 -3.70 -3.54
CA ILE A 59 -14.74 -2.37 -3.08
C ILE A 59 -15.82 -1.82 -2.14
N TYR A 60 -15.43 -1.51 -0.90
CA TYR A 60 -16.37 -1.09 0.14
C TYR A 60 -17.17 0.15 -0.26
N CYS A 61 -16.50 1.14 -0.87
CA CYS A 61 -17.13 2.40 -1.26
C CYS A 61 -18.29 2.22 -2.24
N PHE A 62 -18.29 1.15 -3.03
CA PHE A 62 -19.25 0.94 -4.11
C PHE A 62 -20.40 0.01 -3.74
N LYS A 63 -20.43 -0.49 -2.51
CA LYS A 63 -21.54 -1.30 -2.02
C LYS A 63 -22.83 -0.48 -1.97
N PRO A 64 -24.02 -1.11 -2.00
CA PRO A 64 -25.29 -0.39 -1.98
C PRO A 64 -25.48 0.52 -0.75
N ASP A 65 -24.90 0.12 0.39
CA ASP A 65 -24.84 0.85 1.65
C ASP A 65 -23.54 1.66 1.83
N GLY A 66 -22.67 1.64 0.82
CA GLY A 66 -21.39 2.33 0.82
C GLY A 66 -21.53 3.85 0.58
N PRO A 67 -20.47 4.62 0.83
CA PRO A 67 -20.44 6.07 0.64
C PRO A 67 -20.63 6.52 -0.81
N ILE A 68 -20.32 5.67 -1.80
CA ILE A 68 -20.38 6.00 -3.23
C ILE A 68 -21.04 4.85 -4.02
N PRO A 69 -22.36 4.64 -3.89
CA PRO A 69 -23.03 3.50 -4.55
C PRO A 69 -22.95 3.53 -6.09
N SER A 70 -22.79 4.72 -6.69
CA SER A 70 -22.59 4.90 -8.14
C SER A 70 -21.14 4.69 -8.59
N GLY A 71 -20.20 4.52 -7.66
CA GLY A 71 -18.76 4.52 -7.95
C GLY A 71 -18.32 3.38 -8.86
N ARG A 72 -18.99 2.22 -8.80
CA ARG A 72 -18.72 1.08 -9.70
C ARG A 72 -18.96 1.45 -11.17
N ALA A 73 -20.07 2.12 -11.47
CA ALA A 73 -20.40 2.53 -12.83
C ALA A 73 -19.40 3.59 -13.34
N LEU A 74 -19.00 4.53 -12.47
CA LEU A 74 -18.00 5.54 -12.80
C LEU A 74 -16.63 4.91 -13.09
N LEU A 75 -16.22 3.92 -12.30
CA LEU A 75 -14.96 3.21 -12.50
C LEU A 75 -14.98 2.39 -13.81
N GLN A 76 -16.09 1.72 -14.10
CA GLN A 76 -16.26 1.00 -15.37
C GLN A 76 -16.22 1.94 -16.58
N GLN A 77 -16.86 3.11 -16.48
CA GLN A 77 -16.78 4.14 -17.53
C GLN A 77 -15.35 4.65 -17.73
N ALA A 78 -14.62 4.92 -16.65
CA ALA A 78 -13.24 5.39 -16.73
C ALA A 78 -12.29 4.36 -17.38
N ARG A 79 -12.52 3.06 -17.14
CA ARG A 79 -11.77 1.98 -17.79
C ARG A 79 -12.14 1.79 -19.27
N ALA A 80 -13.39 2.07 -19.63
CA ALA A 80 -13.83 2.04 -21.02
C ALA A 80 -13.35 3.25 -21.83
N ASP A 81 -12.86 4.30 -21.17
CA ASP A 81 -12.30 5.47 -21.83
C ASP A 81 -11.05 5.10 -22.64
N GLU A 82 -11.04 5.45 -23.93
CA GLU A 82 -9.95 5.15 -24.86
C GLU A 82 -8.63 5.76 -24.37
N GLN A 83 -8.69 6.94 -23.75
CA GLN A 83 -7.50 7.62 -23.22
C GLN A 83 -6.85 6.85 -22.06
N SER A 84 -7.68 6.23 -21.20
CA SER A 84 -7.19 5.38 -20.10
C SER A 84 -6.55 4.10 -20.64
N ASN A 85 -7.11 3.53 -21.70
CA ASN A 85 -6.57 2.34 -22.36
C ASN A 85 -5.25 2.63 -23.08
N GLU A 86 -5.12 3.78 -23.74
CA GLU A 86 -3.88 4.23 -24.36
C GLU A 86 -2.79 4.46 -23.32
N LEU A 87 -3.09 5.18 -22.23
CA LEU A 87 -2.14 5.40 -21.12
C LEU A 87 -1.66 4.06 -20.52
N ARG A 88 -2.58 3.12 -20.34
CA ARG A 88 -2.27 1.79 -19.81
C ARG A 88 -1.34 1.02 -20.74
N ALA A 89 -1.59 1.03 -22.05
CA ALA A 89 -0.71 0.38 -23.02
C ALA A 89 0.70 1.00 -23.03
N LEU A 90 0.80 2.31 -22.82
CA LEU A 90 2.10 2.98 -22.69
C LEU A 90 2.85 2.55 -21.41
N LEU A 91 2.16 2.46 -20.26
CA LEU A 91 2.77 2.01 -19.00
C LEU A 91 3.30 0.58 -19.06
N GLU A 92 2.63 -0.33 -19.78
CA GLU A 92 3.08 -1.71 -19.95
C GLU A 92 4.40 -1.81 -20.76
N ASN A 93 4.69 -0.78 -21.57
CA ASN A 93 5.92 -0.69 -22.35
C ASN A 93 7.02 0.12 -21.64
N VAL A 94 6.82 0.57 -20.40
CA VAL A 94 7.86 1.24 -19.62
C VAL A 94 8.83 0.18 -19.11
N ASP A 95 10.05 0.18 -19.66
CA ASP A 95 11.15 -0.65 -19.17
C ASP A 95 11.73 -0.02 -17.89
N LEU A 96 11.41 -0.63 -16.74
CA LEU A 96 11.92 -0.21 -15.43
C LEU A 96 13.38 -0.63 -15.20
N ALA A 97 13.96 -1.44 -16.09
CA ALA A 97 15.35 -1.90 -15.98
C ALA A 97 16.36 -0.95 -16.67
N GLU A 98 15.91 -0.02 -17.52
CA GLU A 98 16.80 0.95 -18.19
C GLU A 98 17.30 2.09 -17.27
N ASP A 99 16.96 2.06 -15.98
CA ASP A 99 17.34 3.10 -15.01
C ASP A 99 18.76 2.94 -14.45
N GLU A 100 19.49 1.87 -14.77
CA GLU A 100 20.89 1.69 -14.31
C GLU A 100 21.89 2.71 -14.87
N ASN A 101 21.50 3.54 -15.86
CA ASN A 101 22.41 4.49 -16.51
C ASN A 101 21.96 5.96 -16.47
N ASN A 102 20.90 6.29 -15.72
CA ASN A 102 20.42 7.68 -15.61
C ASN A 102 21.16 8.50 -14.52
N GLY A 103 22.09 7.87 -13.79
CA GLY A 103 22.91 8.52 -12.76
C GLY A 103 22.16 8.87 -11.47
N TYR A 104 20.92 8.39 -11.30
CA TYR A 104 20.19 8.50 -10.04
C TYR A 104 20.44 7.22 -9.22
N GLU A 105 21.21 7.35 -8.13
CA GLU A 105 21.22 6.33 -7.07
C GLU A 105 19.80 6.23 -6.50
N SER A 106 19.06 5.22 -6.93
CA SER A 106 17.90 4.75 -6.18
C SER A 106 18.42 4.13 -4.87
N ASP A 107 17.78 4.42 -3.74
CA ASP A 107 18.11 3.89 -2.38
C ASP A 107 17.92 2.35 -2.26
N VAL A 108 18.14 1.60 -3.34
CA VAL A 108 18.12 0.15 -3.41
C VAL A 108 19.47 -0.38 -2.93
N SER A 109 19.62 -0.38 -1.61
CA SER A 109 20.21 -1.47 -0.81
C SER A 109 20.82 -0.86 0.46
N VAL A 110 20.00 -0.70 1.50
CA VAL A 110 20.55 -0.70 2.85
C VAL A 110 20.90 -2.16 3.15
N ASP A 111 22.15 -2.55 2.89
CA ASP A 111 22.68 -3.83 3.37
C ASP A 111 22.62 -3.81 4.90
N PHE A 112 21.61 -4.46 5.46
CA PHE A 112 21.59 -4.77 6.89
C PHE A 112 22.58 -5.89 7.14
N GLN A 113 23.86 -5.53 7.26
CA GLN A 113 24.85 -6.38 7.89
C GLN A 113 24.55 -6.44 9.39
N PHE A 114 23.84 -7.49 9.81
CA PHE A 114 23.78 -7.88 11.21
C PHE A 114 25.18 -8.35 11.63
N ALA A 115 25.78 -7.63 12.56
CA ALA A 115 26.97 -8.05 13.31
C ALA A 115 26.56 -8.80 14.58
#